data_AF-X1VJ57-F1
#
_entry.id   AF-X1VJ57-F1
#
_cell.length_a   1.000
_cell.length_b   1.000
_cell.length_c   1.000
_cell.angle_alpha   90.00
_cell.angle_beta   90.00
_cell.angle_gamma   90.00
#
_symmetry.space_group_name_H-M   'P 1'
#
loop_
_entity.id
_entity.type
_entity.pdbx_description
1 polymer ?
#
loop_
_entity_poly.entity_id
_entity_poly.type
_entity_poly.pdbx_seq_one_letter_code
_entity_poly.pdbx_strand_id
1 'polypeptide(L)' 'VMKGEVTDLVINNKIGFVAQPNDINDIKLGFEKFLNTPKQELKSFGINMKSLLSNEFDRNKIIEQMTEEIFM' A
#
# COMPACT_ATOMS: atom_id res chain seq x y z
N VAL A 1 -11.29 4.48 -12.60
CA VAL A 1 -11.55 4.48 -11.15
C VAL A 1 -10.28 5.00 -10.49
N MET A 2 -10.35 6.11 -9.75
CA MET A 2 -9.33 6.45 -8.75
C MET A 2 -10.14 6.82 -7.50
N LYS A 3 -10.48 5.79 -6.74
CA LYS A 3 -11.53 5.84 -5.71
C LYS A 3 -10.95 5.43 -4.37
N GLY A 4 -9.97 6.19 -3.88
CA GLY A 4 -9.31 5.86 -2.61
C GLY A 4 -8.51 4.55 -2.63
N GLU A 5 -8.30 3.93 -3.80
CA GLU A 5 -7.57 2.64 -3.91
C GLU A 5 -6.18 2.72 -3.25
N VAL A 6 -5.49 3.85 -3.39
CA VAL A 6 -4.22 4.08 -2.70
C VAL A 6 -4.40 4.17 -1.19
N THR A 7 -5.49 4.77 -0.71
CA THR A 7 -5.78 4.86 0.72
C THR A 7 -6.05 3.47 1.31
N ASP A 8 -6.92 2.70 0.68
CA ASP A 8 -7.26 1.34 1.11
C ASP A 8 -6.04 0.42 1.03
N LEU A 9 -5.24 0.53 -0.04
CA LEU A 9 -3.99 -0.21 -0.20
C LEU A 9 -3.05 0.05 0.98
N VAL A 10 -2.88 1.32 1.35
CA VAL A 10 -1.94 1.69 2.44
C VAL A 10 -2.46 1.26 3.80
N ILE A 11 -3.74 1.51 4.09
CA ILE A 11 -4.34 1.22 5.40
C ILE A 11 -4.51 -0.28 5.62
N ASN A 12 -5.10 -1.00 4.66
CA ASN A 12 -5.43 -2.42 4.83
C ASN A 12 -4.17 -3.28 4.91
N ASN A 13 -3.11 -2.90 4.20
CA ASN A 13 -1.84 -3.62 4.21
C ASN A 13 -0.86 -3.10 5.26
N LYS A 14 -1.21 -2.04 6.00
CA LYS A 14 -0.36 -1.44 7.05
C LYS A 14 1.06 -1.17 6.53
N ILE A 15 1.15 -0.45 5.42
CA ILE A 15 2.40 -0.15 4.71
C ILE A 15 2.81 1.32 4.78
N GLY A 16 2.07 2.16 5.51
CA GLY A 16 2.39 3.57 5.69
C GLY A 16 1.21 4.38 6.19
N PHE A 17 1.27 5.68 5.91
CA PHE A 17 0.24 6.66 6.27
C PHE A 17 -0.33 7.31 5.03
N VAL A 18 -1.53 7.87 5.18
CA VAL A 18 -2.25 8.60 4.13
C VAL A 18 -2.57 10.00 4.63
N ALA A 19 -2.70 10.94 3.71
CA ALA A 19 -3.14 12.31 4.00
C ALA A 19 -4.02 12.82 2.86
N GLN A 20 -4.93 13.73 3.17
CA GLN A 20 -5.76 14.43 2.20
C GLN A 20 -4.89 15.41 1.39
N PRO A 21 -4.81 15.28 0.06
CA PRO A 21 -3.88 16.05 -0.75
C PRO A 21 -4.22 17.55 -0.81
N ASN A 22 -5.45 17.93 -0.46
CA ASN A 22 -5.91 19.32 -0.43
C ASN A 22 -5.89 19.93 0.99
N ASP A 23 -5.45 19.20 2.02
CA ASP A 23 -5.34 19.69 3.39
C ASP A 23 -3.89 19.70 3.86
N ILE A 24 -3.30 20.89 3.92
CA ILE A 24 -1.91 21.09 4.32
C ILE A 24 -1.64 20.66 5.77
N ASN A 25 -2.64 20.77 6.66
CA ASN A 25 -2.49 20.35 8.05
C ASN A 25 -2.46 18.83 8.14
N ASP A 26 -3.32 18.14 7.39
CA ASP A 26 -3.33 16.68 7.35
C ASP A 26 -2.04 16.11 6.74
N ILE A 27 -1.51 16.75 5.69
CA ILE A 27 -0.20 16.41 5.11
C ILE A 27 0.91 16.54 6.18
N LYS A 28 0.95 17.67 6.90
CA LYS A 28 1.91 17.88 7.98
C LYS A 28 1.80 16.79 9.05
N LEU A 29 0.59 16.48 9.50
CA LEU A 29 0.34 15.42 10.49
C LEU A 29 0.79 14.04 9.98
N GLY A 30 0.61 13.75 8.69
CA GLY A 30 1.12 12.53 8.06
C GLY A 30 2.64 12.40 8.17
N PHE A 31 3.37 13.48 7.88
CA PHE A 31 4.83 13.52 8.04
C PHE A 31 5.26 13.40 9.50
N GLU A 32 4.60 14.12 10.42
CA GLU A 32 4.91 14.02 11.85
C GLU A 32 4.69 12.60 12.40
N LYS A 33 3.60 11.93 12.00
CA LYS A 33 3.37 10.52 12.33
C LYS A 33 4.52 9.65 11.85
N PHE A 34 4.91 9.79 10.59
CA PHE A 34 6.02 9.03 10.02
C PHE A 34 7.34 9.25 10.77
N LEU A 35 7.70 10.51 11.05
CA LEU A 35 8.94 10.85 11.77
C LEU A 35 8.98 10.30 13.19
N ASN A 36 7.83 10.24 13.87
CA ASN A 36 7.70 9.71 15.22
C ASN A 36 7.45 8.19 15.27
N THR A 37 7.38 7.52 14.12
CA THR A 37 7.09 6.08 14.06
C THR A 37 8.28 5.26 14.60
N PRO A 38 8.06 4.33 15.53
CA PRO A 38 9.11 3.45 16.03
C PRO A 38 9.79 2.66 14.91
N LYS A 39 11.11 2.47 15.02
CA LYS A 39 11.90 1.72 14.02
C LYS A 39 11.37 0.31 13.74
N GLN A 40 10.81 -0.36 14.76
CA GLN A 40 10.21 -1.68 14.61
C GLN A 40 8.97 -1.65 13.72
N GLU A 41 8.13 -0.62 13.87
CA GLU A 41 6.93 -0.44 13.05
C GLU A 41 7.30 -0.07 11.60
N LEU A 42 8.29 0.81 11.41
CA LEU A 42 8.85 1.08 10.06
C LEU A 42 9.38 -0.20 9.38
N LYS A 43 10.04 -1.09 10.15
CA LYS A 43 10.48 -2.38 9.64
C LYS A 43 9.30 -3.27 9.23
N SER A 44 8.20 -3.23 10.00
CA SER A 44 6.99 -3.96 9.67
C SER A 44 6.34 -3.48 8.37
N PHE A 45 6.34 -2.16 8.10
CA PHE A 45 5.85 -1.63 6.82
C PHE A 45 6.61 -2.23 5.64
N GLY A 46 7.95 -2.30 5.74
CA GLY A 46 8.79 -2.91 4.70
C GLY A 46 8.52 -4.41 4.50
N ILE A 47 8.25 -5.16 5.57
CA ILE A 47 7.90 -6.59 5.49
C ILE A 47 6.54 -6.76 4.81
N ASN A 48 5.54 -5.99 5.23
CA ASN A 48 4.19 -6.04 4.67
C ASN A 48 4.20 -5.67 3.17
N MET A 49 4.97 -4.64 2.80
CA MET A 49 5.09 -4.23 1.40
C MET A 49 5.75 -5.31 0.53
N LYS A 50 6.77 -6.01 1.04
CA LYS A 50 7.35 -7.16 0.34
C LYS A 50 6.32 -8.28 0.14
N SER A 51 5.55 -8.61 1.18
CA SER A 51 4.49 -9.61 1.08
C SER A 51 3.43 -9.23 0.04
N LEU A 52 3.05 -7.96 0.00
CA LEU A 52 2.06 -7.43 -0.94
C LEU A 52 2.53 -7.59 -2.39
N LEU A 53 3.80 -7.26 -2.66
CA LEU A 53 4.41 -7.42 -3.98
C LEU A 53 4.51 -8.89 -4.42
N SER A 54 4.82 -9.79 -3.49
CA SER A 54 5.00 -11.22 -3.80
C SER A 54 3.70 -12.02 -3.91
N ASN A 55 2.59 -11.56 -3.32
CA ASN A 55 1.36 -12.34 -3.25
C ASN A 55 0.21 -11.78 -4.10
N GLU A 56 0.04 -10.45 -4.04
CA GLU A 56 -1.10 -9.76 -4.67
C GLU A 56 -0.69 -9.13 -6.01
N PHE A 57 0.51 -8.56 -6.08
CA PHE A 57 1.04 -7.92 -7.31
C PHE A 57 2.07 -8.78 -8.03
N ASP A 58 2.04 -10.11 -7.84
CA ASP A 58 2.91 -11.01 -8.59
C ASP A 58 2.49 -11.02 -10.06
N ARG A 59 3.38 -10.48 -10.91
CA ARG A 59 3.15 -10.36 -12.34
C ARG A 59 2.87 -11.69 -13.02
N ASN A 60 3.59 -12.75 -12.66
CA ASN A 60 3.44 -14.05 -13.31
C ASN A 60 2.11 -14.68 -12.95
N LYS A 61 1.74 -14.63 -11.66
CA LYS A 61 0.43 -15.07 -11.19
C LYS A 61 -0.71 -14.32 -11.87
N ILE A 62 -0.59 -13.00 -12.03
CA ILE A 62 -1.60 -12.19 -12.72
C ILE A 62 -1.71 -12.60 -14.20
N ILE A 63 -0.59 -12.79 -14.90
CA ILE A 63 -0.60 -13.22 -16.31
C ILE A 63 -1.22 -14.60 -16.46
N GLU A 64 -0.89 -15.54 -15.56
CA GLU A 64 -1.45 -16.89 -15.55
C GLU A 64 -2.97 -16.81 -15.38
N GLN A 65 -3.46 -16.16 -14.33
CA GLN A 65 -4.90 -15.98 -14.07
C GLN A 65 -5.64 -15.30 -15.23
N MET A 66 -5.05 -14.24 -15.81
CA MET A 66 -5.66 -13.58 -16.97
C MET A 66 -5.71 -14.47 -18.20
N THR A 67 -4.70 -15.34 -18.39
CA THR A 67 -4.67 -16.27 -19.53
C THR A 67 -5.75 -17.34 -19.37
N GLU A 68 -5.90 -17.88 -18.16
CA GLU A 68 -6.95 -18.84 -17.82
C GLU A 68 -8.35 -18.26 -18.10
N GLU A 69 -8.65 -17.05 -17.61
CA GLU A 69 -9.97 -16.42 -17.76
C GLU A 69 -10.32 -16.01 -19.20
N ILE A 70 -9.32 -15.70 -20.03
CA ILE A 70 -9.55 -15.19 -21.41
C ILE A 70 -9.57 -16.33 -22.44
N PHE A 71 -8.74 -17.36 -22.24
CA PHE A 71 -8.44 -18.33 -23.30
C PHE A 71 -8.78 -19.78 -22.98
N MET A 72 -9.15 -20.12 -21.74
CA MET A 72 -9.66 -21.46 -21.38
C MET A 72 -11.16 -21.42 -21.06
#